data_AF-A0AAU5BYF1-F1
#
_entry.id   AF-A0AAU5BYF1-F1
#
_cell.length_a   1.000
_cell.length_b   1.000
_cell.length_c   1.000
_cell.angle_alpha   90.00
_cell.angle_beta   90.00
_cell.angle_gamma   90.00
#
_symmetry.space_group_name_H-M   'P 1'
#
loop_
_entity.id
_entity.type
_entity.pdbx_description
1 polymer ?
#
loop_
_entity_poly.entity_id
_entity_poly.type
_entity_poly.pdbx_seq_one_letter_code
_entity_poly.pdbx_strand_id
1 'polypeptide(L)' 'MSTSWRWFFLAVFVVWTVFALQWTEVGCDYPEAYLAVVRFGAPEGLEFLPACGG' A
#
# COMPACT_ATOMS: atom_id res chain seq x y z
N MET A 1 -17.64 19.29 -2.46
CA MET A 1 -16.26 18.82 -2.18
C MET A 1 -15.30 19.98 -2.45
N SER A 2 -14.56 20.47 -1.45
CA SER A 2 -13.61 21.57 -1.68
C SER A 2 -12.38 21.07 -2.44
N THR A 3 -11.75 21.94 -3.24
CA THR A 3 -10.53 21.61 -3.99
C THR A 3 -9.43 21.03 -3.09
N SER A 4 -9.25 21.58 -1.89
CA SER A 4 -8.26 21.11 -0.93
C SER A 4 -8.53 19.68 -0.45
N TRP A 5 -9.79 19.32 -0.25
CA TRP A 5 -10.16 17.97 0.15
C TRP A 5 -9.88 16.98 -0.99
N ARG A 6 -10.16 17.34 -2.24
CA ARG A 6 -9.81 16.51 -3.40
C ARG A 6 -8.31 16.20 -3.47
N TRP A 7 -7.48 17.22 -3.28
CA TRP A 7 -6.01 17.06 -3.29
C TRP A 7 -5.51 16.22 -2.14
N PHE A 8 -6.10 16.35 -0.95
CA PHE A 8 -5.76 15.52 0.19
C PHE A 8 -5.99 14.04 -0.11
N PHE A 9 -7.13 13.68 -0.71
CA PHE A 9 -7.44 12.29 -1.04
C PHE A 9 -6.57 11.74 -2.15
N LEU A 10 -6.24 12.57 -3.14
CA LEU A 10 -5.27 12.19 -4.16
C LEU A 10 -3.88 11.94 -3.57
N ALA A 11 -3.42 12.81 -2.66
CA ALA A 11 -2.12 12.62 -2.00
C ALA A 11 -2.10 11.34 -1.16
N VAL A 12 -3.14 11.10 -0.35
CA VAL A 12 -3.28 9.86 0.43
C VAL A 12 -3.31 8.65 -0.48
N PHE A 13 -4.06 8.69 -1.58
CA PHE A 13 -4.13 7.60 -2.54
C PHE A 13 -2.77 7.31 -3.19
N VAL A 14 -2.05 8.34 -3.63
CA VAL A 14 -0.71 8.19 -4.22
C VAL A 14 0.26 7.56 -3.23
N VAL A 15 0.29 8.05 -1.99
CA VAL A 15 1.16 7.48 -0.94
C VAL A 15 0.81 6.02 -0.70
N TRP A 16 -0.49 5.70 -0.59
CA TRP A 16 -0.95 4.33 -0.39
C TRP A 16 -0.55 3.41 -1.55
N THR A 17 -0.68 3.87 -2.79
CA THR A 17 -0.26 3.14 -3.99
C THR A 17 1.25 2.91 -4.04
N VAL A 18 2.08 3.88 -3.65
CA VAL A 18 3.54 3.71 -3.62
C VAL A 18 3.93 2.57 -2.69
N PHE A 19 3.37 2.52 -1.48
CA PHE A 19 3.63 1.40 -0.57
C PHE A 19 3.08 0.08 -1.11
N ALA A 20 1.90 0.08 -1.73
CA ALA A 20 1.33 -1.15 -2.31
C ALA A 20 2.23 -1.70 -3.42
N LEU A 21 2.83 -0.82 -4.23
CA LEU A 21 3.79 -1.23 -5.26
C LEU A 21 5.02 -1.93 -4.65
N GLN A 22 5.54 -1.43 -3.54
CA GLN A 22 6.66 -2.11 -2.86
C GLN A 22 6.30 -3.54 -2.43
N TRP A 23 5.05 -3.76 -1.97
CA TRP A 23 4.55 -5.11 -1.67
C TRP A 23 4.43 -5.96 -2.95
N THR A 24 4.00 -5.39 -4.07
CA THR A 24 3.95 -6.13 -5.34
C THR A 24 5.33 -6.50 -5.88
N GLU A 25 6.34 -5.65 -5.68
CA GLU A 25 7.73 -5.92 -6.11
C GLU A 25 8.35 -7.10 -5.38
N VAL A 26 7.92 -7.34 -4.14
CA VAL A 26 8.35 -8.51 -3.35
C VAL A 26 7.47 -9.75 -3.57
N GLY A 27 6.53 -9.70 -4.52
CA GLY A 27 5.75 -10.84 -4.99
C GLY A 27 4.32 -10.93 -4.46
N CYS A 28 3.78 -9.88 -3.84
CA CYS A 28 2.37 -9.83 -3.42
C CYS A 28 1.42 -9.56 -4.60
N ASP A 29 0.22 -10.13 -4.57
CA ASP A 29 -0.84 -9.74 -5.49
C ASP A 29 -1.33 -8.32 -5.18
N TYR A 30 -1.76 -7.57 -6.20
CA TYR A 30 -2.28 -6.20 -6.04
C TYR A 30 -3.32 -6.04 -4.91
N PRO A 31 -4.42 -6.84 -4.87
CA PRO A 31 -5.40 -6.72 -3.79
C PRO A 31 -4.80 -6.98 -2.40
N GLU A 32 -3.91 -7.96 -2.28
CA GLU A 32 -3.22 -8.31 -1.03
C GLU A 32 -2.27 -7.19 -0.62
N ALA A 33 -1.52 -6.62 -1.56
CA ALA A 33 -0.60 -5.51 -1.35
C ALA A 33 -1.31 -4.28 -0.76
N TYR A 34 -2.45 -3.87 -1.31
CA TYR A 34 -3.21 -2.72 -0.76
C TYR A 34 -3.69 -2.99 0.67
N LEU A 35 -4.13 -4.21 0.97
CA LEU A 35 -4.50 -4.62 2.32
C LEU A 35 -3.28 -4.72 3.26
N ALA A 36 -2.14 -5.17 2.74
CA ALA A 36 -0.89 -5.29 3.48
C ALA A 36 -0.41 -3.92 3.95
N VAL A 37 -0.51 -2.89 3.11
CA VAL A 37 -0.15 -1.52 3.53
C VAL A 37 -1.00 -1.04 4.70
N VAL A 38 -2.30 -1.35 4.69
CA VAL A 38 -3.20 -0.95 5.78
C VAL A 38 -2.90 -1.71 7.06
N ARG A 39 -2.49 -2.99 6.96
CA ARG A 39 -2.27 -3.87 8.13
C ARG A 39 -0.86 -3.77 8.72
N PHE A 40 0.14 -3.63 7.86
CA PHE A 40 1.56 -3.78 8.21
C PHE A 40 2.39 -2.55 7.82
N GLY A 41 1.86 -1.67 6.97
CA GLY A 41 2.58 -0.48 6.51
C GLY A 41 3.55 -0.78 5.36
N ALA A 42 4.80 -0.39 5.49
CA ALA A 42 5.83 -0.64 4.48
C ALA A 42 6.35 -2.09 4.57
N PRO A 43 6.72 -2.72 3.45
CA PRO A 43 7.32 -4.05 3.48
C PRO A 43 8.77 -4.05 3.98
N GLU A 44 9.42 -2.88 4.04
CA GLU A 44 10.82 -2.77 4.44
C GLU A 44 11.04 -3.16 5.91
N GLY A 45 11.94 -4.11 6.13
CA GLY A 45 12.27 -4.64 7.45
C GLY A 45 11.42 -5.84 7.88
N LEU A 46 10.48 -6.30 7.05
CA LEU A 46 9.77 -7.55 7.30
C LEU A 46 10.57 -8.72 6.73
N GLU A 47 11.08 -9.58 7.63
CA GLU A 47 11.83 -10.80 7.27
C GLU A 47 10.92 -11.87 6.61
N PHE A 48 9.61 -11.73 6.77
CA PHE A 48 8.58 -12.58 6.21
C PHE A 48 7.44 -11.69 5.74
N LEU A 49 6.82 -12.00 4.60
CA LEU A 49 5.70 -11.23 4.03
C LEU A 49 4.38 -11.95 4.37
N PRO A 50 3.83 -11.80 5.59
CA PRO A 50 2.66 -12.56 6.04
C PRO A 50 1.38 -12.22 5.26
N ALA A 51 1.40 -11.13 4.49
CA ALA A 51 0.28 -10.67 3.70
C ALA A 51 0.23 -11.26 2.29
N CYS A 52 1.33 -11.90 1.85
CA CYS A 52 1.53 -12.33 0.47
C CYS A 52 1.68 -13.85 0.46
N GLY A 53 0.61 -14.55 0.09
CA GLY A 53 0.57 -16.01 0.26
C GLY A 53 -0.65 -16.73 -0.30
N GLY A 54 -1.68 -16.01 -0.74
CA GLY A 54 -2.96 -16.61 -1.15
C GLY A 54 -3.82 -17.06 0.04
#